data_AF-A0A6N4QPD3-F1
#
_entry.id   AF-A0A6N4QPD3-F1
#
_cell.length_a   1.000
_cell.length_b   1.000
_cell.length_c   1.000
_cell.angle_alpha   90.00
_cell.angle_beta   90.00
_cell.angle_gamma   90.00
#
_symmetry.space_group_name_H-M   'P 1'
#
loop_
_entity.id
_entity.type
_entity.pdbx_description
1 polymer ?
#
loop_
_entity_poly.entity_id
_entity_poly.type
_entity_poly.pdbx_seq_one_letter_code
_entity_poly.pdbx_strand_id
1 'polypeptide(L)'
;MKKTLILTILFLFAAGQAFAQNLTPRNVVVLPSEPTTIEEFKSLQSSIATTPEGAASMLVLAISLYGKNPDLGTKTMTLSVVSKNRQKSNKPSAVDGMDLGNGDKFLLGQLDKYKMLSNGYWKGAEPSNGYTPSLPLTVETYTNPYSGEESSGRIKLFVATRGASSFRPVTVEKDSDGLWRAKEMSSLFVGMMPAK
;
A
#
# COMPACT_ATOMS: atom_id res chain seq x y z
N MET A 1 26.19 58.94 -29.02
CA MET A 1 26.33 57.47 -29.11
C MET A 1 26.01 56.86 -27.75
N LYS A 2 24.79 56.34 -27.57
CA LYS A 2 24.35 55.73 -26.29
C LYS A 2 24.70 54.24 -26.34
N LYS A 3 25.51 53.76 -25.39
CA LYS A 3 25.83 52.33 -25.22
C LYS A 3 24.80 51.70 -24.31
N THR A 4 24.00 50.76 -24.83
CA THR A 4 23.05 49.97 -24.04
C THR A 4 23.78 48.74 -23.49
N LEU A 5 23.85 48.62 -22.17
CA LEU A 5 24.41 47.46 -21.47
C LEU A 5 23.34 46.37 -21.39
N ILE A 6 23.53 45.26 -22.09
CA ILE A 6 22.64 44.09 -22.03
C ILE A 6 23.08 43.23 -20.84
N LEU A 7 22.21 43.11 -19.85
CA LEU A 7 22.39 42.24 -18.68
C LEU A 7 21.87 40.84 -19.03
N THR A 8 22.78 39.91 -19.31
CA THR A 8 22.43 38.49 -19.51
C THR A 8 22.20 37.83 -18.16
N ILE A 9 20.93 37.61 -17.80
CA ILE A 9 20.56 36.83 -16.62
C ILE A 9 20.74 35.35 -16.98
N LEU A 10 21.80 34.75 -16.45
CA LEU A 10 22.05 33.32 -16.53
C LEU A 10 21.08 32.61 -15.58
N PHE A 11 19.98 32.05 -16.12
CA PHE A 11 19.14 31.13 -15.37
C PHE A 11 19.93 29.84 -15.13
N LEU A 12 20.51 29.70 -13.93
CA LEU A 12 20.93 28.40 -13.43
C LEU A 12 19.67 27.53 -13.27
N PHE A 13 19.43 26.68 -14.25
CA PHE A 13 18.61 25.49 -14.06
C PHE A 13 19.33 24.61 -13.05
N ALA A 14 19.01 24.76 -11.76
CA ALA A 14 19.27 23.73 -10.79
C ALA A 14 18.42 22.53 -11.23
N ALA A 15 19.07 21.57 -11.91
CA ALA A 15 18.52 20.24 -12.08
C ALA A 15 18.32 19.67 -10.68
N GLY A 16 17.13 19.87 -10.12
CA GLY A 16 16.68 19.12 -8.98
C GLY A 16 16.75 17.66 -9.39
N GLN A 17 17.75 16.96 -8.87
CA GLN A 17 17.84 15.52 -9.04
C GLN A 17 16.52 14.96 -8.52
N ALA A 18 15.74 14.36 -9.42
CA ALA A 18 14.69 13.46 -9.01
C ALA A 18 15.39 12.40 -8.17
N PHE A 19 15.26 12.47 -6.85
CA PHE A 19 15.78 11.44 -5.97
C PHE A 19 15.07 10.15 -6.35
N ALA A 20 15.73 9.29 -7.12
CA ALA A 20 15.38 7.88 -7.16
C ALA A 20 15.25 7.45 -5.69
N GLN A 21 14.20 6.72 -5.33
CA GLN A 21 13.79 6.47 -3.93
C GLN A 21 14.88 5.78 -3.05
N ASN A 22 16.05 5.46 -3.62
CA ASN A 22 17.19 4.76 -3.02
C ASN A 22 16.74 3.49 -2.31
N LEU A 23 16.12 2.62 -3.10
CA LEU A 23 15.38 1.47 -2.59
C LEU A 23 16.30 0.27 -2.37
N THR A 24 16.21 -0.29 -1.17
CA THR A 24 16.79 -1.58 -0.80
C THR A 24 15.68 -2.63 -0.79
N PRO A 25 15.78 -3.72 -1.58
CA PRO A 25 14.79 -4.79 -1.58
C PRO A 25 14.64 -5.45 -0.21
N ARG A 26 13.41 -5.83 0.12
CA ARG A 26 13.05 -6.63 1.30
C ARG A 26 12.68 -8.06 0.91
N ASN A 27 12.39 -8.90 1.89
CA ASN A 27 11.93 -10.26 1.64
C ASN A 27 10.62 -10.23 0.83
N VAL A 28 10.60 -11.00 -0.25
CA VAL A 28 9.42 -11.14 -1.10
C VAL A 28 8.39 -12.02 -0.38
N VAL A 29 7.12 -11.61 -0.41
CA VAL A 29 6.02 -12.38 0.17
C VAL A 29 5.19 -12.99 -0.94
N VAL A 30 5.10 -14.31 -0.92
CA VAL A 30 4.23 -15.10 -1.81
C VAL A 30 3.00 -15.51 -1.02
N LEU A 31 1.81 -15.20 -1.54
CA LEU A 31 0.56 -15.62 -0.93
C LEU A 31 0.16 -17.01 -1.43
N PRO A 32 -0.10 -17.96 -0.53
CA PRO A 32 -0.44 -19.33 -0.91
C PRO A 32 -1.83 -19.45 -1.54
N SER A 33 -2.76 -18.57 -1.17
CA SER A 33 -4.13 -18.57 -1.65
C SER A 33 -4.81 -17.22 -1.41
N GLU A 34 -5.91 -16.98 -2.12
CA GLU A 34 -6.83 -15.89 -1.81
C GLU A 34 -7.94 -16.39 -0.89
N PRO A 35 -8.11 -15.82 0.31
CA PRO A 35 -9.16 -16.23 1.24
C PRO A 35 -10.53 -15.78 0.74
N THR A 36 -11.52 -16.63 0.97
CA THR A 36 -12.94 -16.40 0.64
C THR A 36 -13.79 -16.08 1.88
N THR A 37 -13.23 -16.32 3.07
CA THR A 37 -13.87 -16.07 4.36
C THR A 37 -12.98 -15.22 5.28
N ILE A 38 -13.57 -14.66 6.34
CA ILE A 38 -12.84 -13.89 7.35
C ILE A 38 -11.90 -14.78 8.14
N GLU A 39 -12.30 -16.01 8.40
CA GLU A 39 -11.57 -17.02 9.15
C GLU A 39 -10.31 -17.45 8.39
N GLU A 40 -10.43 -17.69 7.08
CA GLU A 40 -9.30 -17.95 6.20
C GLU A 40 -8.34 -16.75 6.16
N PHE A 41 -8.87 -15.53 6.07
CA PHE A 41 -8.05 -14.32 6.08
C PHE A 41 -7.30 -14.15 7.41
N LYS A 42 -7.97 -14.37 8.56
CA LYS A 42 -7.33 -14.30 9.88
C LYS A 42 -6.25 -15.36 10.04
N SER A 43 -6.51 -16.59 9.60
CA SER A 43 -5.51 -17.67 9.62
C SER A 43 -4.26 -17.30 8.80
N LEU A 44 -4.48 -16.79 7.58
CA LEU A 44 -3.40 -16.31 6.73
C LEU A 44 -2.65 -15.14 7.38
N GLN A 45 -3.37 -14.17 7.95
CA GLN A 45 -2.80 -13.01 8.63
C GLN A 45 -1.89 -13.43 9.79
N SER A 46 -2.33 -14.37 10.63
CA SER A 46 -1.53 -14.85 11.76
C SER A 46 -0.23 -15.52 11.34
N SER A 47 -0.17 -16.09 10.13
CA SER A 47 1.07 -16.69 9.60
C SER A 47 1.98 -15.67 8.90
N ILE A 48 1.40 -14.77 8.09
CA ILE A 48 2.13 -13.88 7.20
C ILE A 48 2.49 -12.56 7.88
N ALA A 49 1.57 -11.94 8.61
CA ALA A 49 1.75 -10.62 9.21
C ALA A 49 2.63 -10.64 10.49
N THR A 50 3.52 -11.62 10.61
CA THR A 50 4.56 -11.69 11.64
C THR A 50 5.77 -10.81 11.31
N THR A 51 5.81 -10.27 10.08
CA THR A 51 6.84 -9.35 9.56
C THR A 51 6.22 -8.07 8.97
N PRO A 52 6.99 -6.97 8.84
CA PRO A 52 6.55 -5.77 8.15
C PRO A 52 6.06 -6.01 6.71
N GLU A 53 6.78 -6.83 5.95
CA GLU A 53 6.47 -7.16 4.56
C GLU A 53 5.19 -7.98 4.48
N GLY A 54 4.99 -8.89 5.42
CA GLY A 54 3.75 -9.63 5.57
C GLY A 54 2.55 -8.72 5.82
N ALA A 55 2.70 -7.69 6.65
CA ALA A 55 1.65 -6.70 6.88
C ALA A 55 1.29 -5.91 5.62
N ALA A 56 2.29 -5.45 4.87
CA ALA A 56 2.06 -4.79 3.59
C ALA A 56 1.38 -5.72 2.58
N SER A 57 1.72 -7.01 2.59
CA SER A 57 1.12 -8.02 1.71
C SER A 57 -0.32 -8.34 2.08
N MET A 58 -0.65 -8.41 3.37
CA MET A 58 -2.03 -8.56 3.85
C MET A 58 -2.89 -7.31 3.55
N LEU A 59 -2.29 -6.12 3.55
CA LEU A 59 -2.96 -4.91 3.08
C LEU A 59 -3.26 -4.98 1.58
N VAL A 60 -2.27 -5.34 0.75
CA VAL A 60 -2.46 -5.52 -0.71
C VAL A 60 -3.54 -6.57 -0.99
N LEU A 61 -3.54 -7.69 -0.26
CA LEU A 61 -4.58 -8.70 -0.36
C LEU A 61 -5.96 -8.13 -0.03
N ALA A 62 -6.10 -7.35 1.04
CA ALA A 62 -7.38 -6.71 1.40
C ALA A 62 -7.85 -5.72 0.31
N ILE A 63 -6.94 -4.97 -0.31
CA ILE A 63 -7.24 -4.10 -1.47
C ILE A 63 -7.78 -4.91 -2.66
N SER A 64 -7.16 -6.06 -2.95
CA SER A 64 -7.61 -6.98 -4.00
C SER A 64 -8.98 -7.58 -3.71
N LEU A 65 -9.18 -8.07 -2.47
CA LEU A 65 -10.45 -8.65 -2.04
C LEU A 65 -11.59 -7.64 -2.09
N TYR A 66 -11.35 -6.37 -1.78
CA TYR A 66 -12.35 -5.32 -1.94
C TYR A 66 -12.81 -5.14 -3.39
N GLY A 67 -11.89 -5.23 -4.34
CA GLY A 67 -12.22 -5.16 -5.76
C GLY A 67 -13.14 -6.30 -6.23
N LYS A 68 -13.07 -7.46 -5.58
CA LYS A 68 -13.84 -8.67 -5.92
C LYS A 68 -15.13 -8.79 -5.11
N ASN A 69 -15.07 -8.48 -3.83
CA ASN A 69 -16.15 -8.56 -2.87
C ASN A 69 -16.01 -7.41 -1.86
N PRO A 70 -16.73 -6.29 -2.05
CA PRO A 70 -16.60 -5.12 -1.17
C PRO A 70 -16.91 -5.39 0.31
N ASP A 71 -17.80 -6.34 0.62
CA ASP A 71 -18.12 -6.70 2.01
C ASP A 71 -16.94 -7.41 2.69
N LEU A 72 -16.42 -8.47 2.06
CA LEU A 72 -15.22 -9.18 2.53
C LEU A 72 -14.01 -8.23 2.57
N GLY A 73 -13.83 -7.41 1.53
CA GLY A 73 -12.77 -6.42 1.44
C GLY A 73 -12.81 -5.37 2.56
N THR A 74 -13.99 -4.89 2.93
CA THR A 74 -14.13 -3.90 4.02
C THR A 74 -13.70 -4.49 5.36
N LYS A 75 -14.13 -5.72 5.65
CA LYS A 75 -13.78 -6.43 6.88
C LYS A 75 -12.30 -6.79 6.92
N THR A 76 -11.74 -7.31 5.83
CA THR A 76 -10.31 -7.62 5.73
C THR A 76 -9.43 -6.37 5.77
N MET A 77 -9.88 -5.24 5.19
CA MET A 77 -9.22 -3.94 5.33
C MET A 77 -9.17 -3.50 6.80
N THR A 78 -10.29 -3.66 7.53
CA THR A 78 -10.35 -3.37 8.98
C THR A 78 -9.32 -4.20 9.76
N LEU A 79 -9.17 -5.48 9.43
CA LEU A 79 -8.18 -6.36 10.06
C LEU A 79 -6.74 -6.03 9.68
N SER A 80 -6.51 -5.42 8.51
CA SER A 80 -5.17 -5.06 7.99
C SER A 80 -4.62 -3.74 8.51
N VAL A 81 -5.42 -2.90 9.15
CA VAL A 81 -4.96 -1.67 9.81
C VAL A 81 -4.75 -1.87 11.31
N VAL A 82 -3.81 -1.14 11.91
CA VAL A 82 -3.56 -1.21 13.36
C VAL A 82 -4.83 -0.94 14.18
N SER A 83 -4.99 -1.63 15.31
CA SER A 83 -6.15 -1.52 16.20
C SER A 83 -6.54 -0.08 16.56
N LYS A 84 -5.54 0.78 16.80
CA LYS A 84 -5.73 2.21 17.11
C LYS A 84 -6.26 3.08 15.96
N ASN A 85 -6.27 2.59 14.72
CA ASN A 85 -6.90 3.27 13.58
C ASN A 85 -8.36 2.84 13.39
N ARG A 86 -8.83 1.83 14.15
CA ARG A 86 -10.19 1.29 14.06
C ARG A 86 -11.13 2.04 15.01
N GLN A 87 -12.42 1.88 14.80
CA GLN A 87 -13.47 2.38 15.68
C GLN A 87 -14.45 1.27 16.04
N LYS A 88 -15.04 1.33 17.24
CA LYS A 88 -16.10 0.40 17.64
C LYS A 88 -17.31 0.59 16.73
N SER A 89 -17.93 -0.52 16.32
CA SER A 89 -19.09 -0.50 15.43
C SER A 89 -19.89 -1.79 15.59
N ASN A 90 -21.21 -1.67 15.49
CA ASN A 90 -22.16 -2.79 15.41
C ASN A 90 -22.81 -2.90 14.02
N LYS A 91 -22.28 -2.16 13.03
CA LYS A 91 -22.79 -2.20 11.65
C LYS A 91 -22.47 -3.54 10.99
N PRO A 92 -23.21 -3.97 9.96
CA PRO A 92 -22.90 -5.20 9.21
C PRO A 92 -21.50 -5.24 8.58
N SER A 93 -20.89 -4.07 8.33
CA SER A 93 -19.52 -3.92 7.84
C SER A 93 -18.45 -4.23 8.90
N ALA A 94 -18.82 -4.29 10.18
CA ALA A 94 -17.89 -4.50 11.27
C ALA A 94 -17.41 -5.96 11.32
N VAL A 95 -16.19 -6.13 11.81
CA VAL A 95 -15.57 -7.43 12.13
C VAL A 95 -15.05 -7.35 13.55
N ASP A 96 -15.38 -8.34 14.38
CA ASP A 96 -15.04 -8.39 15.81
C ASP A 96 -15.47 -7.11 16.58
N GLY A 97 -16.60 -6.52 16.20
CA GLY A 97 -17.12 -5.29 16.81
C GLY A 97 -16.36 -4.01 16.43
N MET A 98 -15.50 -4.08 15.40
CA MET A 98 -14.67 -2.97 14.92
C MET A 98 -14.91 -2.68 13.44
N ASP A 99 -14.76 -1.42 13.06
CA ASP A 99 -14.80 -0.93 11.67
C ASP A 99 -13.60 0.02 11.45
N LEU A 100 -13.31 0.36 10.18
CA LEU A 100 -12.28 1.34 9.86
C LEU A 100 -12.61 2.71 10.45
N GLY A 101 -11.61 3.41 10.99
CA GLY A 101 -11.73 4.82 11.31
C GLY A 101 -12.09 5.66 10.08
N ASN A 102 -12.69 6.83 10.30
CA ASN A 102 -13.26 7.65 9.20
C ASN A 102 -12.24 8.02 8.12
N GLY A 103 -10.98 8.28 8.48
CA GLY A 103 -9.91 8.57 7.53
C GLY A 103 -9.61 7.39 6.61
N ASP A 104 -9.42 6.19 7.18
CA ASP A 104 -9.14 4.97 6.41
C ASP A 104 -10.37 4.52 5.60
N LYS A 105 -11.58 4.79 6.10
CA LYS A 105 -12.82 4.55 5.34
C LYS A 105 -12.92 5.44 4.09
N PHE A 106 -12.49 6.69 4.17
CA PHE A 106 -12.42 7.58 3.01
C PHE A 106 -11.41 7.06 1.97
N LEU A 107 -10.26 6.54 2.43
CA LEU A 107 -9.26 5.92 1.55
C LEU A 107 -9.84 4.68 0.86
N LEU A 108 -10.54 3.82 1.59
CA LEU A 108 -11.18 2.63 1.03
C LEU A 108 -12.12 2.98 -0.13
N GLY A 109 -12.92 4.05 0.01
CA GLY A 109 -13.79 4.54 -1.06
C GLY A 109 -13.06 5.01 -2.33
N GLN A 110 -11.74 5.25 -2.29
CA GLN A 110 -10.96 5.54 -3.50
C GLN A 110 -10.83 4.30 -4.40
N LEU A 111 -10.94 3.09 -3.86
CA LEU A 111 -10.95 1.86 -4.67
C LEU A 111 -12.18 1.78 -5.57
N ASP A 112 -13.28 2.46 -5.21
CA ASP A 112 -14.44 2.56 -6.09
C ASP A 112 -14.20 3.45 -7.31
N LYS A 113 -13.35 4.47 -7.14
CA LYS A 113 -12.99 5.39 -8.21
C LYS A 113 -11.90 4.81 -9.11
N TYR A 114 -10.94 4.11 -8.54
CA TYR A 114 -9.74 3.65 -9.24
C TYR A 114 -9.67 2.11 -9.19
N LYS A 115 -10.49 1.45 -10.01
CA LYS A 115 -10.63 -0.02 -10.02
C LYS A 115 -9.32 -0.78 -10.29
N MET A 116 -8.36 -0.17 -10.98
CA MET A 116 -7.03 -0.76 -11.21
C MET A 116 -6.23 -0.96 -9.92
N LEU A 117 -6.53 -0.22 -8.84
CA LEU A 117 -5.81 -0.34 -7.57
C LEU A 117 -5.95 -1.73 -6.95
N SER A 118 -7.09 -2.41 -7.17
CA SER A 118 -7.35 -3.74 -6.62
C SER A 118 -6.28 -4.76 -7.02
N ASN A 119 -5.72 -4.66 -8.22
CA ASN A 119 -4.66 -5.56 -8.68
C ASN A 119 -3.29 -4.87 -8.84
N GLY A 120 -3.21 -3.55 -8.64
CA GLY A 120 -2.07 -2.73 -9.04
C GLY A 120 -0.76 -2.95 -8.29
N TYR A 121 -0.79 -3.73 -7.22
CA TYR A 121 0.36 -3.98 -6.33
C TYR A 121 0.88 -5.42 -6.39
N TRP A 122 0.25 -6.28 -7.18
CA TRP A 122 0.77 -7.62 -7.42
C TRP A 122 1.94 -7.58 -8.40
N LYS A 123 2.92 -8.45 -8.17
CA LYS A 123 3.99 -8.69 -9.14
C LYS A 123 3.40 -9.11 -10.49
N GLY A 124 3.91 -8.51 -11.57
CA GLY A 124 3.45 -8.76 -12.94
C GLY A 124 2.21 -7.97 -13.36
N ALA A 125 1.49 -7.33 -12.43
CA ALA A 125 0.35 -6.48 -12.79
C ALA A 125 0.85 -5.11 -13.31
N GLU A 126 0.50 -4.77 -14.54
CA GLU A 126 0.91 -3.52 -15.18
C GLU A 126 -0.16 -2.97 -16.14
N PRO A 127 -0.12 -1.67 -16.51
CA PRO A 127 -1.11 -1.08 -17.39
C PRO A 127 -1.28 -1.83 -18.72
N SER A 128 -0.19 -2.34 -19.29
CA SER A 128 -0.17 -2.99 -20.61
C SER A 128 -0.89 -4.34 -20.65
N ASN A 129 -1.09 -4.98 -19.50
CA ASN A 129 -1.79 -6.27 -19.37
C ASN A 129 -3.10 -6.17 -18.58
N GLY A 130 -3.64 -4.95 -18.45
CA GLY A 130 -4.86 -4.71 -17.69
C GLY A 130 -4.73 -4.96 -16.19
N TYR A 131 -3.51 -4.85 -15.64
CA TYR A 131 -3.18 -5.19 -14.26
C TYR A 131 -3.44 -6.65 -13.90
N THR A 132 -3.12 -7.55 -14.81
CA THR A 132 -3.19 -9.00 -14.57
C THR A 132 -1.94 -9.46 -13.81
N PRO A 133 -2.05 -10.02 -12.59
CA PRO A 133 -0.90 -10.47 -11.83
C PRO A 133 -0.25 -11.73 -12.43
N SER A 134 1.06 -11.88 -12.25
CA SER A 134 1.73 -13.17 -12.43
C SER A 134 1.39 -14.11 -11.27
N LEU A 135 1.35 -15.42 -11.54
CA LEU A 135 1.24 -16.44 -10.50
C LEU A 135 2.63 -17.03 -10.15
N PRO A 136 2.88 -17.38 -8.88
CA PRO A 136 2.00 -17.20 -7.72
C PRO A 136 1.86 -15.73 -7.30
N LEU A 137 0.74 -15.38 -6.64
CA LEU A 137 0.49 -14.01 -6.18
C LEU A 137 1.61 -13.55 -5.24
N THR A 138 2.26 -12.46 -5.61
CA THR A 138 3.50 -12.02 -4.98
C THR A 138 3.49 -10.52 -4.75
N VAL A 139 3.95 -10.08 -3.59
CA VAL A 139 4.15 -8.66 -3.26
C VAL A 139 5.64 -8.40 -3.04
N GLU A 140 6.15 -7.36 -3.69
CA GLU A 140 7.52 -6.90 -3.52
C GLU A 140 7.53 -5.60 -2.73
N THR A 141 8.34 -5.55 -1.67
CA THR A 141 8.50 -4.37 -0.83
C THR A 141 9.95 -3.97 -0.70
N TYR A 142 10.17 -2.71 -0.36
CA TYR A 142 11.48 -2.10 -0.31
C TYR A 142 11.55 -1.13 0.88
N THR A 143 12.76 -0.83 1.33
CA THR A 143 13.04 0.27 2.27
C THR A 143 13.94 1.30 1.61
N ASN A 144 14.16 2.42 2.26
CA ASN A 144 15.23 3.35 1.92
C ASN A 144 15.91 3.87 3.21
N PRO A 145 16.95 4.71 3.14
CA PRO A 145 17.63 5.22 4.34
C PRO A 145 16.74 6.00 5.34
N TYR A 146 15.52 6.36 4.95
CA TYR A 146 14.55 7.10 5.77
C TYR A 146 13.34 6.24 6.17
N SER A 147 13.43 4.92 6.00
CA SER A 147 12.36 3.97 6.36
C SER A 147 12.16 3.82 7.88
N GLY A 148 13.16 4.21 8.68
CA GLY A 148 13.20 3.89 10.10
C GLY A 148 13.63 2.45 10.35
N GLU A 149 13.58 2.04 11.62
CA GLU A 149 14.12 0.75 12.08
C GLU A 149 13.00 -0.20 12.49
N GLU A 150 13.03 -1.42 11.96
CA GLU A 150 12.06 -2.49 12.30
C GLU A 150 12.03 -2.79 13.81
N SER A 151 13.17 -2.69 14.49
CA SER A 151 13.31 -2.89 15.94
C SER A 151 12.51 -1.87 16.78
N SER A 152 12.14 -0.72 16.22
CA SER A 152 11.28 0.26 16.88
C SER A 152 9.80 -0.17 16.94
N GLY A 153 9.45 -1.28 16.28
CA GLY A 153 8.07 -1.73 16.13
C GLY A 153 7.28 -0.95 15.08
N ARG A 154 7.94 -0.06 14.31
CA ARG A 154 7.34 0.71 13.21
C ARG A 154 8.35 0.90 12.08
N ILE A 155 7.94 0.66 10.85
CA ILE A 155 8.82 0.86 9.68
C ILE A 155 8.00 1.30 8.46
N LYS A 156 8.59 2.15 7.63
CA LYS A 156 8.04 2.52 6.33
C LYS A 156 8.60 1.62 5.24
N LEU A 157 7.70 0.99 4.49
CA LEU A 157 8.00 0.21 3.31
C LEU A 157 7.53 0.94 2.06
N PHE A 158 8.05 0.55 0.91
CA PHE A 158 7.61 0.98 -0.41
C PHE A 158 7.12 -0.25 -1.18
N VAL A 159 5.83 -0.32 -1.45
CA VAL A 159 5.20 -1.41 -2.19
C VAL A 159 5.40 -1.20 -3.68
N ALA A 160 5.93 -2.23 -4.36
CA ALA A 160 6.12 -2.19 -5.79
C ALA A 160 4.82 -2.00 -6.53
N THR A 161 4.88 -1.23 -7.61
CA THR A 161 3.82 -1.15 -8.60
C THR A 161 4.43 -0.79 -9.95
N ARG A 162 3.77 -1.19 -11.04
CA ARG A 162 4.06 -0.71 -12.40
C ARG A 162 3.07 0.35 -12.86
N GLY A 163 2.09 0.69 -12.01
CA GLY A 163 1.03 1.66 -12.30
C GLY A 163 1.39 3.11 -11.97
N ALA A 164 2.57 3.38 -11.45
CA ALA A 164 3.02 4.72 -11.07
C ALA A 164 4.51 4.91 -11.34
N SER A 165 4.97 6.16 -11.34
CA SER A 165 6.39 6.51 -11.52
C SER A 165 7.28 6.16 -10.32
N SER A 166 6.69 5.78 -9.19
CA SER A 166 7.39 5.43 -7.96
C SER A 166 6.64 4.36 -7.16
N PHE A 167 7.37 3.60 -6.34
CA PHE A 167 6.77 2.63 -5.42
C PHE A 167 6.04 3.35 -4.30
N ARG A 168 4.91 2.79 -3.86
CA ARG A 168 3.99 3.49 -2.97
C ARG A 168 4.36 3.26 -1.51
N PRO A 169 4.59 4.32 -0.72
CA PRO A 169 4.94 4.14 0.68
C PRO A 169 3.76 3.63 1.50
N VAL A 170 4.06 2.77 2.46
CA VAL A 170 3.16 2.32 3.53
C VAL A 170 3.95 2.28 4.83
N THR A 171 3.42 2.88 5.90
CA THR A 171 3.98 2.73 7.24
C THR A 171 3.25 1.57 7.91
N VAL A 172 3.98 0.58 8.40
CA VAL A 172 3.45 -0.54 9.18
C VAL A 172 3.96 -0.48 10.62
N GLU A 173 3.17 -0.98 11.55
CA GLU A 173 3.47 -0.98 12.97
C GLU A 173 3.01 -2.30 13.61
N LYS A 174 3.79 -2.79 14.57
CA LYS A 174 3.47 -3.95 15.38
C LYS A 174 2.37 -3.61 16.38
N ASP A 175 1.26 -4.33 16.32
CA ASP A 175 0.10 -4.13 17.17
C ASP A 175 0.25 -4.88 18.50
N SER A 176 -0.72 -4.72 19.40
CA SER A 176 -0.67 -5.30 20.76
C SER A 176 -0.70 -6.84 20.80
N ASP A 177 -1.20 -7.48 19.75
CA ASP A 177 -1.20 -8.94 19.59
C ASP A 177 0.09 -9.48 18.94
N GLY A 178 1.06 -8.60 18.68
CA GLY A 178 2.34 -8.94 18.08
C GLY A 178 2.34 -9.06 16.56
N LEU A 179 1.19 -8.91 15.90
CA LEU A 179 1.12 -8.87 14.43
C LEU A 179 1.41 -7.47 13.91
N TRP A 180 2.06 -7.39 12.76
CA TRP A 180 2.29 -6.14 12.04
C TRP A 180 1.06 -5.77 11.21
N ARG A 181 0.70 -4.49 11.20
CA ARG A 181 -0.44 -3.96 10.44
C ARG A 181 -0.17 -2.58 9.88
N ALA A 182 -0.95 -2.16 8.89
CA ALA A 182 -0.84 -0.85 8.29
C ALA A 182 -1.20 0.26 9.29
N LYS A 183 -0.32 1.25 9.43
CA LYS A 183 -0.52 2.46 10.22
C LYS A 183 -0.86 3.66 9.34
N GLU A 184 -0.17 3.80 8.21
CA GLU A 184 -0.41 4.83 7.20
C GLU A 184 -0.33 4.19 5.81
N MET A 185 -1.39 4.35 5.01
CA MET A 185 -1.53 3.62 3.74
C MET A 185 -2.06 4.46 2.58
N SER A 186 -2.23 5.78 2.77
CA SER A 186 -2.90 6.66 1.79
C SER A 186 -2.32 6.59 0.37
N SER A 187 -1.01 6.40 0.24
CA SER A 187 -0.35 6.31 -1.07
C SER A 187 -0.76 5.08 -1.89
N LEU A 188 -1.31 4.05 -1.24
CA LEU A 188 -1.87 2.88 -1.93
C LEU A 188 -3.28 3.12 -2.49
N PHE A 189 -3.89 4.26 -2.17
CA PHE A 189 -5.24 4.63 -2.58
C PHE A 189 -5.25 5.83 -3.55
N VAL A 190 -4.08 6.19 -4.09
CA VAL A 190 -3.94 7.22 -5.12
C VAL A 190 -3.96 6.57 -6.48
N GLY A 191 -4.73 7.15 -7.41
CA GLY A 191 -4.89 6.65 -8.78
C GLY A 191 -3.57 6.25 -9.47
N MET A 192 -3.67 5.21 -10.29
CA MET A 192 -2.59 4.70 -11.14
C MET A 192 -2.87 5.01 -12.60
N MET A 193 -1.87 4.75 -13.45
CA MET A 193 -2.04 4.73 -14.90
C MET A 193 -3.26 3.87 -15.29
N PRO A 194 -4.12 4.32 -16.20
CA PRO A 194 -5.21 3.48 -16.71
C PRO A 194 -4.67 2.21 -17.38
N ALA A 195 -5.45 1.12 -17.34
CA ALA A 195 -5.21 -0.03 -18.21
C ALA A 195 -5.24 0.41 -19.68
N LYS A 196 -4.38 -0.22 -20.50
CA LYS A 196 -4.31 0.02 -21.94
C LYS A 196 -5.16 -0.98 -22.71
#